data_AF-A0A1K1XFI4-F1
#
_entry.id   AF-A0A1K1XFI4-F1
#
_cell.length_a   1.000
_cell.length_b   1.000
_cell.length_c   1.000
_cell.angle_alpha   90.00
_cell.angle_beta   90.00
_cell.angle_gamma   90.00
#
_symmetry.space_group_name_H-M   'P 1'
#
loop_
_entity.id
_entity.type
_entity.pdbx_description
1 polymer ?
#
loop_
_entity_poly.entity_id
_entity_poly.type
_entity_poly.pdbx_seq_one_letter_code
_entity_poly.pdbx_strand_id
1 'polypeptide(L)'
;MAVLDPGVVVRSDVGADGVGAPALVRGAEAVARQAMMFAPFARSSQPALVDGEPAVIATREGRRFAVMVFTVVRGKVAEMSVINDPAHLPGLDLTVLND
;
A
#
# COMPACT_ATOMS: atom_id res chain seq x y z
N MET A 1 -20.16 -2.34 7.81
CA MET A 1 -19.21 -1.32 8.31
C MET A 1 -18.15 -1.08 7.24
N ALA A 2 -17.77 0.18 7.00
CA ALA A 2 -16.72 0.51 6.03
C ALA A 2 -15.36 0.63 6.72
N VAL A 3 -14.33 -0.02 6.17
CA VAL A 3 -12.95 -0.05 6.69
C VAL A 3 -12.17 1.24 6.38
N LEU A 4 -12.53 1.93 5.30
CA LEU A 4 -11.94 3.22 4.94
C LEU A 4 -12.58 4.38 5.71
N ASP A 5 -11.76 5.33 6.12
CA ASP A 5 -12.25 6.65 6.53
C ASP A 5 -12.85 7.38 5.31
N PRO A 6 -13.97 8.11 5.44
CA PRO A 6 -14.54 8.87 4.32
C PRO A 6 -13.55 9.86 3.69
N GLY A 7 -12.67 10.45 4.49
CA GLY A 7 -11.63 11.38 4.08
C GLY A 7 -10.29 10.74 3.77
N VAL A 8 -10.23 9.41 3.63
CA VAL A 8 -8.98 8.68 3.40
C VAL A 8 -8.17 9.26 2.24
N VAL A 9 -6.86 9.28 2.41
CA VAL A 9 -5.92 9.75 1.39
C VAL A 9 -4.95 8.64 1.04
N VAL A 10 -4.76 8.38 -0.24
CA VAL A 10 -3.73 7.46 -0.75
C VAL A 10 -2.69 8.26 -1.51
N ARG A 11 -1.43 7.96 -1.22
CA ARG A 11 -0.25 8.45 -1.94
C ARG A 11 0.44 7.25 -2.58
N SER A 12 0.85 7.38 -3.84
CA SER A 12 1.75 6.42 -4.45
C SER A 12 3.02 7.09 -4.92
N ASP A 13 4.14 6.41 -4.75
CA ASP A 13 5.40 6.81 -5.35
C ASP A 13 5.33 6.67 -6.88
N VAL A 14 6.24 7.36 -7.56
CA VAL A 14 6.47 7.18 -8.99
C VAL A 14 7.10 5.80 -9.17
N GLY A 15 6.45 4.92 -9.93
CA GLY A 15 7.01 3.60 -10.22
C GLY A 15 8.34 3.69 -10.98
N ALA A 16 9.15 2.63 -10.89
CA ALA A 16 10.50 2.49 -11.47
C ALA A 16 10.66 3.03 -12.91
N ASP A 17 9.60 2.95 -13.69
CA ASP A 17 9.60 3.23 -15.12
C ASP A 17 9.50 4.76 -15.40
N GLY A 18 9.31 5.58 -14.36
CA GLY A 18 9.08 7.03 -14.51
C GLY A 18 7.75 7.39 -15.18
N VAL A 19 6.92 6.39 -15.49
CA VAL A 19 5.61 6.56 -16.14
C VAL A 19 4.54 6.71 -15.06
N GLY A 20 4.24 7.95 -14.71
CA GLY A 20 3.16 8.32 -13.80
C GLY A 20 3.58 9.45 -12.86
N ALA A 21 2.65 10.36 -12.57
CA ALA A 21 2.84 11.33 -11.50
C ALA A 21 2.60 10.66 -10.14
N PRO A 22 3.24 11.12 -9.04
CA PRO A 22 2.81 10.77 -7.69
C PRO A 22 1.29 10.96 -7.60
N ALA A 23 0.56 9.88 -7.39
CA ALA A 23 -0.90 9.94 -7.39
C ALA A 23 -1.36 10.22 -5.97
N LEU A 24 -2.07 11.33 -5.80
CA LEU A 24 -2.80 11.63 -4.57
C LEU A 24 -4.28 11.41 -4.83
N VAL A 25 -4.84 10.35 -4.25
CA VAL A 25 -6.27 10.04 -4.34
C VAL A 25 -6.93 10.27 -2.99
N ARG A 26 -8.06 10.96 -3.00
CA ARG A 26 -8.79 11.35 -1.80
C ARG A 26 -10.21 10.81 -1.85
N GLY A 27 -10.70 10.39 -0.69
CA GLY A 27 -12.07 9.94 -0.50
C GLY A 27 -12.22 8.43 -0.66
N ALA A 28 -13.03 7.83 0.23
CA ALA A 28 -13.19 6.38 0.32
C ALA A 28 -13.60 5.71 -1.00
N GLU A 29 -14.50 6.33 -1.77
CA GLU A 29 -14.98 5.75 -3.04
C GLU A 29 -13.88 5.72 -4.12
N ALA A 30 -13.18 6.84 -4.31
CA ALA A 30 -12.10 6.93 -5.28
C ALA A 30 -10.95 5.97 -4.93
N VAL A 31 -10.61 5.90 -3.64
CA VAL A 31 -9.60 4.99 -3.11
C VAL A 31 -10.01 3.52 -3.28
N ALA A 32 -11.25 3.16 -2.95
CA ALA A 32 -11.76 1.80 -3.14
C ALA A 32 -11.70 1.38 -4.62
N ARG A 33 -12.11 2.28 -5.53
CA ARG A 33 -12.07 2.01 -6.98
C ARG A 33 -10.64 1.78 -7.48
N GLN A 34 -9.67 2.54 -6.99
CA GLN A 34 -8.26 2.33 -7.37
C GLN A 34 -7.69 1.04 -6.75
N ALA A 35 -8.05 0.73 -5.50
CA ALA A 35 -7.61 -0.49 -4.82
C ALA A 35 -8.04 -1.76 -5.58
N MET A 36 -9.17 -1.72 -6.30
CA MET A 36 -9.61 -2.84 -7.16
C MET A 36 -8.60 -3.22 -8.24
N MET A 37 -7.76 -2.28 -8.70
CA MET A 37 -6.69 -2.57 -9.66
C MET A 37 -5.62 -3.53 -9.08
N PHE A 38 -5.50 -3.60 -7.76
CA PHE A 38 -4.53 -4.43 -7.05
C PHE A 38 -5.13 -5.75 -6.54
N ALA A 39 -6.43 -5.96 -6.72
CA ALA A 39 -7.12 -7.20 -6.31
C ALA A 39 -6.46 -8.51 -6.79
N PRO A 40 -5.87 -8.58 -8.02
CA PRO A 40 -5.17 -9.79 -8.46
C PRO A 40 -3.99 -10.20 -7.56
N PHE A 41 -3.35 -9.24 -6.89
CA PHE A 41 -2.18 -9.46 -6.04
C PHE A 41 -2.54 -9.70 -4.57
N ALA A 42 -3.80 -9.47 -4.18
CA ALA A 42 -4.23 -9.55 -2.77
C ALA A 42 -3.96 -10.94 -2.16
N ARG A 43 -4.13 -12.02 -2.93
CA ARG A 43 -3.89 -13.40 -2.45
C ARG A 43 -2.42 -13.77 -2.29
N SER A 44 -1.53 -13.09 -3.00
CA SER A 44 -0.08 -13.33 -2.94
C SER A 44 0.64 -12.27 -2.10
N SER A 45 -0.13 -11.45 -1.39
CA SER A 45 0.39 -10.40 -0.52
C SER A 45 0.56 -10.90 0.90
N GLN A 46 1.60 -10.45 1.58
CA GLN A 46 1.93 -10.84 2.95
C GLN A 46 1.73 -9.65 3.90
N PRO A 47 1.07 -9.85 5.06
CA PRO A 47 1.02 -8.83 6.09
C PRO A 47 2.43 -8.58 6.66
N ALA A 48 2.71 -7.34 6.99
CA ALA A 48 4.01 -6.91 7.47
C ALA A 48 3.88 -5.66 8.35
N LEU A 49 5.01 -5.25 8.92
CA LEU A 49 5.22 -3.93 9.49
C LEU A 49 6.32 -3.21 8.72
N VAL A 50 6.14 -1.91 8.52
CA VAL A 50 7.15 -0.97 8.00
C VAL A 50 7.37 0.08 9.07
N ASP A 51 8.56 0.17 9.65
CA ASP A 51 8.85 1.09 10.76
C ASP A 51 7.84 1.00 11.93
N GLY A 52 7.28 -0.20 12.16
CA GLY A 52 6.25 -0.47 13.16
C GLY A 52 4.80 -0.18 12.72
N GLU A 53 4.59 0.41 11.54
CA GLU A 53 3.26 0.68 10.99
C GLU A 53 2.71 -0.52 10.20
N PRO A 54 1.39 -0.77 10.24
CA PRO A 54 0.76 -1.85 9.48
C PRO A 54 1.03 -1.73 7.98
N ALA A 55 1.46 -2.82 7.37
CA ALA A 55 1.79 -2.86 5.96
C ALA A 55 1.39 -4.18 5.29
N VAL A 56 1.34 -4.14 3.96
CA VAL A 56 1.15 -5.31 3.10
C VAL A 56 2.22 -5.30 2.01
N ILE A 57 2.90 -6.42 1.83
CA ILE A 57 3.93 -6.61 0.83
C ILE A 57 3.35 -7.41 -0.34
N ALA A 58 3.32 -6.82 -1.52
CA ALA A 58 2.95 -7.52 -2.74
C ALA A 58 4.20 -8.10 -3.43
N THR A 59 4.15 -9.40 -3.73
CA THR A 59 5.22 -10.11 -4.43
C THR A 59 4.78 -10.56 -5.83
N ARG A 60 5.68 -10.44 -6.80
CA ARG A 60 5.53 -10.94 -8.16
C ARG A 60 6.79 -11.74 -8.50
N GLU A 61 6.63 -12.99 -8.90
CA GLU A 61 7.75 -13.90 -9.24
C GLU A 61 8.81 -14.00 -8.12
N GLY A 62 8.35 -14.03 -6.85
CA GLY A 62 9.23 -14.10 -5.68
C GLY A 62 9.94 -12.80 -5.31
N ARG A 63 9.70 -11.71 -6.05
CA ARG A 63 10.29 -10.39 -5.78
C ARG A 63 9.24 -9.40 -5.28
N ARG A 64 9.59 -8.61 -4.27
CA ARG A 64 8.76 -7.49 -3.81
C ARG A 64 8.67 -6.47 -4.94
N PHE A 65 7.45 -6.06 -5.29
CA PHE A 65 7.24 -5.04 -6.32
C PHE A 65 6.40 -3.87 -5.81
N ALA A 66 5.69 -4.03 -4.69
CA ALA A 66 5.02 -2.94 -3.99
C ALA A 66 4.91 -3.23 -2.49
N VAL A 67 4.97 -2.17 -1.69
CA VAL A 67 4.65 -2.16 -0.26
C VAL A 67 3.57 -1.12 -0.03
N MET A 68 2.48 -1.50 0.63
CA MET A 68 1.41 -0.59 1.02
C MET A 68 1.47 -0.41 2.54
N VAL A 69 1.67 0.81 3.00
CA VAL A 69 1.68 1.17 4.43
C VAL A 69 0.37 1.85 4.76
N PHE A 70 -0.23 1.50 5.89
CA PHE A 70 -1.55 1.98 6.30
C PHE A 70 -1.47 2.73 7.62
N THR A 71 -2.02 3.93 7.64
CA THR A 71 -2.27 4.66 8.88
C THR A 71 -3.69 4.35 9.35
N VAL A 72 -3.83 3.71 10.51
CA VAL A 72 -5.13 3.34 11.07
C VAL A 72 -5.49 4.25 12.24
N VAL A 73 -6.60 4.98 12.11
CA VAL A 73 -7.12 5.88 13.15
C VAL A 73 -8.53 5.45 13.52
N ARG A 74 -8.77 5.22 14.81
CA ARG A 74 -10.09 4.81 15.35
C ARG A 74 -10.69 3.58 14.62
N GLY A 75 -9.83 2.62 14.27
CA GLY A 75 -10.22 1.38 13.59
C GLY A 75 -10.54 1.53 12.10
N LYS A 76 -10.17 2.65 11.47
CA LYS A 76 -10.32 2.89 10.03
C LYS A 76 -9.01 3.28 9.38
N VAL A 77 -8.85 2.92 8.12
CA VAL A 77 -7.72 3.40 7.30
C VAL A 77 -7.94 4.87 6.97
N ALA A 78 -7.12 5.74 7.56
CA ALA A 78 -7.14 7.18 7.35
C ALA A 78 -6.16 7.62 6.25
N GLU A 79 -5.03 6.92 6.12
CA GLU A 79 -4.05 7.16 5.07
C GLU A 79 -3.45 5.86 4.55
N MET A 80 -2.96 5.88 3.32
CA MET A 80 -2.20 4.79 2.72
C MET A 80 -1.05 5.34 1.87
N SER A 81 0.11 4.71 1.96
CA SER A 81 1.28 5.02 1.13
C SER A 81 1.66 3.78 0.34
N VAL A 82 1.77 3.89 -0.98
CA VAL A 82 2.17 2.82 -1.89
C VAL A 82 3.57 3.08 -2.40
N ILE A 83 4.51 2.25 -1.97
CA ILE A 83 5.93 2.31 -2.34
C ILE A 83 6.15 1.22 -3.37
N ASN A 84 6.42 1.60 -4.62
CA ASN A 84 6.65 0.67 -5.73
C ASN A 84 7.92 1.00 -6.53
N ASP A 85 8.68 2.00 -6.11
CA ASP A 85 10.01 2.30 -6.64
C ASP A 85 11.00 1.20 -6.18
N PRO A 86 11.57 0.40 -7.08
CA PRO A 86 12.54 -0.64 -6.75
C PRO A 86 13.80 -0.10 -6.06
N ALA A 87 14.11 1.19 -6.18
CA ALA A 87 15.22 1.80 -5.45
C ALA A 87 14.89 1.98 -3.95
N HIS A 88 13.63 2.18 -3.59
CA HIS A 88 13.20 2.39 -2.20
C HIS A 88 12.92 1.07 -1.47
N LEU A 89 12.45 0.04 -2.20
CA LEU A 89 12.06 -1.25 -1.60
C LEU A 89 13.14 -1.96 -0.76
N PRO A 90 14.45 -1.95 -1.12
CA PRO A 90 15.49 -2.62 -0.34
C PRO A 90 15.82 -1.92 0.99
N GLY A 91 15.51 -0.63 1.12
CA GLY A 91 15.86 0.19 2.28
C GLY A 91 14.79 0.23 3.38
N LEU A 92 13.64 -0.40 3.16
CA LEU A 92 12.55 -0.43 4.14
C LEU A 92 12.87 -1.42 5.27
N ASP A 93 12.70 -0.98 6.51
CA ASP A 93 12.71 -1.87 7.67
C ASP A 93 11.40 -2.67 7.68
N LEU A 94 11.50 -3.93 7.23
CA LEU A 94 10.35 -4.80 6.97
C LEU A 94 10.35 -5.98 7.92
N THR A 95 9.28 -6.09 8.71
CA THR A 95 8.99 -7.29 9.49
C THR A 95 7.80 -8.00 8.88
N VAL A 96 8.02 -9.16 8.23
CA VAL A 96 6.91 -9.99 7.74
C VAL A 96 6.21 -10.62 8.92
N LEU A 97 4.89 -10.47 8.98
CA LEU A 97 4.05 -11.10 9.98
C LEU A 97 3.69 -12.50 9.46
N ASN A 98 4.21 -13.53 10.11
CA ASN A 98 3.74 -14.89 9.89
C ASN A 98 2.58 -15.14 10.86
N ASP A 99 1.49 -15.72 10.37
CA ASP A 99 0.40 -16.25 11.19
C ASP A 99 0.89 -17.37 12.14
#